data_AF-A0A955YKZ3-F1
#
_entry.id   AF-A0A955YKZ3-F1
#
_cell.length_a   1.000
_cell.length_b   1.000
_cell.length_c   1.000
_cell.angle_alpha   90.00
_cell.angle_beta   90.00
_cell.angle_gamma   90.00
#
_symmetry.space_group_name_H-M   'P 1'
#
loop_
_entity.id
_entity.type
_entity.pdbx_description
1 polymer ?
#
loop_
_entity_poly.entity_id
_entity_poly.type
_entity_poly.pdbx_seq_one_letter_code
_entity_poly.pdbx_strand_id
1 'polypeptide(L)' 'AELPEDAVLVFGNEDDGCAREVLDAAQQVVAIPMYGINHSYPIAVSAGIGMAEWARRRYQNGRVVTPTARVTAG' A
#
# COMPACT_ATOMS: atom_id res chain seq x y z
N ALA A 1 -10.53 -5.38 2.05
CA ALA A 1 -9.70 -4.33 2.68
C ALA A 1 -10.47 -3.03 2.64
N GLU A 2 -10.57 -2.33 3.78
CA GLU A 2 -11.29 -1.04 3.86
C GLU A 2 -10.49 0.13 3.27
N LEU A 3 -9.15 0.13 3.41
CA LEU A 3 -8.21 1.12 2.84
C LEU A 3 -8.60 2.59 3.15
N PRO A 4 -8.49 3.03 4.43
CA PRO A 4 -8.80 4.41 4.83
C PRO A 4 -7.84 5.45 4.21
N GLU A 5 -8.17 6.75 4.35
CA GLU A 5 -7.36 7.84 3.79
C GLU A 5 -5.95 7.92 4.39
N ASP A 6 -5.78 7.60 5.67
CA ASP A 6 -4.53 7.57 6.41
C ASP A 6 -3.93 6.15 6.48
N ALA A 7 -4.28 5.29 5.52
CA ALA A 7 -3.76 3.92 5.48
C ALA A 7 -2.24 3.89 5.38
N VAL A 8 -1.62 3.12 6.27
CA VAL A 8 -0.21 2.73 6.17
C VAL A 8 -0.15 1.36 5.49
N LEU A 9 0.40 1.32 4.28
CA LEU A 9 0.64 0.08 3.57
C LEU A 9 2.04 -0.42 3.91
N VAL A 10 2.13 -1.62 4.50
CA VAL A 10 3.40 -2.25 4.86
C VAL A 10 3.68 -3.40 3.90
N PHE A 11 4.90 -3.42 3.36
CA PHE A 11 5.39 -4.49 2.49
C PHE A 11 6.61 -5.11 3.16
N GLY A 12 6.65 -6.44 3.14
CA GLY A 12 7.71 -7.22 3.73
C GLY A 12 8.96 -7.28 2.85
N ASN A 13 10.06 -7.77 3.41
CA ASN A 13 11.29 -8.03 2.67
C ASN A 13 11.05 -9.06 1.53
N GLU A 14 11.81 -8.96 0.45
CA GLU A 14 11.67 -9.85 -0.71
C GLU A 14 11.86 -11.33 -0.40
N ASP A 15 12.75 -11.68 0.52
CA ASP A 15 13.09 -13.06 0.86
C ASP A 15 12.22 -13.56 2.01
N ASP A 16 12.11 -12.77 3.08
CA ASP A 16 11.51 -13.19 4.35
C ASP A 16 10.05 -12.72 4.55
N GLY A 17 9.56 -11.82 3.70
CA GLY A 17 8.24 -11.22 3.85
C GLY A 17 8.14 -10.29 5.07
N CYS A 18 6.92 -10.16 5.62
CA CYS A 18 6.70 -9.32 6.80
C CYS A 18 7.06 -10.09 8.07
N ALA A 19 7.80 -9.43 8.98
CA ALA A 19 8.06 -9.96 10.31
C ALA A 19 6.74 -10.25 11.06
N ARG A 20 6.75 -11.26 11.94
CA ARG A 20 5.54 -11.72 12.65
C ARG A 20 4.92 -10.59 13.47
N GLU A 21 5.74 -9.79 14.13
CA GLU A 21 5.31 -8.67 14.97
C GLU A 21 4.57 -7.60 14.16
N VAL A 22 4.95 -7.40 12.89
CA VAL A 22 4.26 -6.48 11.97
C VAL A 22 2.89 -7.03 11.60
N LEU A 23 2.79 -8.34 11.33
CA LEU A 23 1.52 -8.98 11.00
C LEU A 23 0.55 -8.96 12.19
N ASP A 24 1.07 -9.22 13.40
CA ASP A 24 0.26 -9.24 14.62
C ASP A 24 -0.22 -7.83 15.02
N ALA A 25 0.54 -6.78 14.67
CA ALA A 25 0.16 -5.39 14.89
C ALA A 25 -0.76 -4.81 13.81
N ALA A 26 -0.90 -5.48 12.66
CA ALA A 26 -1.68 -4.97 11.53
C ALA A 26 -3.19 -5.04 11.79
N GLN A 27 -3.93 -3.97 11.46
CA GLN A 27 -5.40 -3.99 11.55
C GLN A 27 -6.02 -4.96 10.55
N GLN A 28 -5.39 -5.11 9.37
CA GLN A 28 -5.80 -6.04 8.33
C GLN A 28 -4.57 -6.59 7.61
N VAL A 29 -4.55 -7.89 7.35
CA VAL A 29 -3.60 -8.53 6.42
C VAL A 29 -4.35 -8.88 5.14
N VAL A 30 -3.80 -8.48 4.00
CA VAL A 30 -4.44 -8.63 2.69
C VAL A 30 -3.43 -9.19 1.69
N ALA A 31 -3.94 -9.81 0.63
CA ALA A 31 -3.12 -10.38 -0.43
C ALA A 31 -3.59 -9.89 -1.80
N ILE A 32 -2.65 -9.78 -2.75
CA ILE A 32 -2.96 -9.64 -4.17
C ILE A 32 -3.24 -11.06 -4.68
N PRO A 33 -4.44 -11.35 -5.22
CA PRO A 33 -4.74 -12.66 -5.76
C PRO A 33 -3.75 -13.02 -6.87
N MET A 34 -3.13 -14.19 -6.74
CA MET A 34 -2.20 -14.72 -7.73
C MET A 34 -2.82 -15.93 -8.42
N TYR A 35 -2.75 -15.95 -9.75
CA TYR A 35 -3.18 -17.08 -10.57
C TYR A 35 -1.95 -17.60 -11.34
N GLY A 36 -1.72 -18.92 -11.30
CA GLY A 36 -0.56 -19.55 -11.94
C GLY A 36 0.40 -20.20 -10.93
N ILE A 37 1.64 -20.43 -11.37
CA ILE A 37 2.66 -21.17 -10.60
C ILE A 37 3.55 -20.30 -9.72
N ASN A 38 3.48 -18.97 -9.87
CA ASN A 38 4.30 -18.06 -9.07
C ASN A 38 3.73 -17.91 -7.66
N HIS A 39 4.64 -17.79 -6.69
CA HIS A 39 4.29 -17.70 -5.27
C HIS A 39 4.40 -16.27 -4.71
N SER A 40 5.03 -15.35 -5.44
CA SER A 40 5.11 -13.93 -5.07
C SER A 40 5.25 -13.02 -6.29
N TYR A 41 4.99 -11.74 -6.08
CA TYR A 41 5.39 -10.65 -6.98
C TYR A 41 6.61 -9.93 -6.41
N PRO A 42 7.44 -9.28 -7.26
CA PRO A 42 8.45 -8.34 -6.77
C PRO A 42 7.83 -7.27 -5.87
N ILE A 43 8.53 -6.87 -4.81
CA ILE A 43 7.98 -5.93 -3.80
C ILE A 43 7.46 -4.65 -4.44
N ALA A 44 8.20 -4.11 -5.42
CA ALA A 44 7.85 -2.87 -6.11
C ALA A 44 6.54 -3.00 -6.90
N VAL A 45 6.27 -4.18 -7.46
CA VAL A 45 5.02 -4.46 -8.17
C VAL A 45 3.87 -4.55 -7.17
N SER A 46 4.05 -5.27 -6.07
CA SER A 46 3.07 -5.35 -4.98
C SER A 46 2.73 -3.97 -4.41
N ALA A 47 3.75 -3.15 -4.15
CA ALA A 47 3.60 -1.78 -3.68
C ALA A 47 2.84 -0.91 -4.68
N GLY A 48 3.20 -0.98 -5.96
CA GLY A 48 2.51 -0.29 -7.04
C GLY A 48 1.02 -0.65 -7.11
N ILE A 49 0.68 -1.94 -7.05
CA ILE A 49 -0.72 -2.41 -7.08
C ILE A 49 -1.49 -1.90 -5.86
N GLY A 50 -0.92 -2.02 -4.65
CA GLY A 50 -1.57 -1.55 -3.42
C GLY A 50 -1.82 -0.05 -3.43
N MET A 51 -0.82 0.75 -3.80
CA MET A 51 -0.95 2.20 -3.91
C MET A 51 -1.93 2.61 -5.00
N ALA A 52 -1.92 1.94 -6.15
CA ALA A 52 -2.85 2.21 -7.25
C ALA A 52 -4.30 1.92 -6.85
N GLU A 53 -4.57 0.82 -6.14
CA GLU A 53 -5.92 0.51 -5.67
C GLU A 53 -6.40 1.51 -4.61
N TRP A 54 -5.54 1.89 -3.67
CA TRP A 54 -5.85 2.96 -2.71
C TRP A 54 -6.17 4.27 -3.43
N ALA A 55 -5.31 4.69 -4.36
CA ALA A 55 -5.48 5.93 -5.12
C ALA A 55 -6.75 5.89 -5.98
N ARG A 56 -7.05 4.75 -6.62
CA ARG A 56 -8.26 4.54 -7.42
C ARG A 56 -9.52 4.75 -6.59
N ARG A 57 -9.57 4.23 -5.35
CA ARG A 57 -10.71 4.45 -4.43
C ARG A 57 -10.77 5.89 -3.93
N ARG A 58 -9.62 6.45 -3.57
CA ARG A 58 -9.53 7.80 -2.97
C ARG A 58 -9.84 8.92 -3.97
N TYR A 59 -9.48 8.71 -5.23
CA TYR A 59 -9.60 9.69 -6.31
C TYR A 59 -10.58 9.28 -7.40
N GLN A 60 -11.45 8.29 -7.13
CA GLN A 60 -12.47 7.84 -8.09
C GLN A 60 -13.36 8.99 -8.60
N ASN A 61 -13.60 10.00 -7.75
CA ASN A 61 -14.41 11.17 -8.07
C ASN A 61 -13.61 12.33 -8.71
N GLY A 62 -12.35 12.10 -9.07
CA GLY A 62 -11.44 13.12 -9.57
C GLY A 62 -10.88 14.01 -8.45
N ARG A 63 -9.58 14.33 -8.51
CA ARG A 63 -8.99 15.33 -7.62
C ARG A 63 -7.81 16.02 -8.27
N VAL A 64 -7.75 17.35 -8.14
CA VAL A 64 -6.55 18.13 -8.45
C VAL A 64 -5.61 17.99 -7.25
N VAL A 65 -4.41 17.46 -7.49
CA VAL A 65 -3.33 17.54 -6.50
C VAL A 65 -2.74 18.94 -6.61
N THR A 66 -3.10 19.81 -5.67
CA THR A 66 -2.46 21.12 -5.53
C THR A 66 -1.21 20.94 -4.66
N PRO A 67 0.01 21.15 -5.19
CA PRO A 67 1.21 21.13 -4.37
C PRO A 67 1.06 22.19 -3.28
N THR A 68 0.99 21.77 -2.02
CA THR A 68 1.08 22.70 -0.89
C THR A 68 2.55 22.80 -0.53
N ALA A 69 3.18 23.90 -0.93
CA ALA A 69 4.48 24.27 -0.39
C ALA A 69 4.29 24.57 1.10
N ARG A 70 4.55 23.58 1.98
CA ARG A 70 4.88 23.91 3.36
C ARG A 70 6.27 24.52 3.33
N VAL A 71 6.31 25.85 3.21
CA VAL A 71 7.46 26.63 3.66
C VAL A 71 7.51 26.43 5.17
N THR A 72 8.51 25.71 5.65
CA THR A 72 8.90 25.76 7.06
C THR A 72 9.33 27.20 7.34
N ALA A 73 8.43 27.97 7.95
CA ALA A 73 8.78 29.25 8.56
C ALA A 73 9.12 28.97 10.02
N GLY A 74 10.36 29.29 10.42
CA GLY A 74 10.84 29.26 11.80
C GLY A 74 11.99 28.30 12.01
#